data_AF-A0A971FLU5-F1
#
_entry.id   AF-A0A971FLU5-F1
#
_cell.length_a   1.000
_cell.length_b   1.000
_cell.length_c   1.000
_cell.angle_alpha   90.00
_cell.angle_beta   90.00
_cell.angle_gamma   90.00
#
_symmetry.space_group_name_H-M   'P 1'
#
loop_
_entity.id
_entity.type
_entity.pdbx_description
1 polymer ?
#
loop_
_entity_poly.entity_id
_entity_poly.type
_entity_poly.pdbx_seq_one_letter_code
_entity_poly.pdbx_strand_id
1 'polypeptide(L)' 'TALARSFNKYYNHEPILKTDGAELRLARLNLVQAVCLTIRTALELVGIAVVERM' A
#
# COMPACT_ATOMS: atom_id res chain seq x y z
N THR A 1 -4.49 13.18 -0.19
CA THR A 1 -4.74 12.39 1.05
C THR A 1 -5.77 11.28 0.89
N ALA A 2 -6.65 11.29 -0.13
CA ALA A 2 -7.67 10.25 -0.31
C ALA A 2 -7.10 8.82 -0.42
N LEU A 3 -6.04 8.61 -1.22
CA LEU A 3 -5.43 7.29 -1.43
C LEU A 3 -4.90 6.65 -0.14
N ALA A 4 -4.04 7.37 0.60
CA ALA A 4 -3.46 6.88 1.85
C ALA A 4 -4.54 6.54 2.89
N ARG A 5 -5.58 7.38 3.00
CA ARG A 5 -6.71 7.14 3.92
C ARG A 5 -7.51 5.90 3.53
N SER A 6 -7.81 5.74 2.24
CA SER A 6 -8.52 4.56 1.73
C SER A 6 -7.71 3.28 1.95
N PHE A 7 -6.40 3.31 1.68
CA PHE A 7 -5.54 2.16 1.89
C PHE A 7 -5.39 1.82 3.39
N ASN A 8 -5.29 2.81 4.28
CA ASN A 8 -5.29 2.57 5.72
C ASN A 8 -6.59 1.89 6.19
N LYS A 9 -7.75 2.31 5.67
CA LYS A 9 -9.02 1.63 5.97
C LYS A 9 -9.00 0.18 5.46
N TYR A 10 -8.53 -0.03 4.22
CA TYR A 10 -8.39 -1.37 3.64
C TYR A 10 -7.48 -2.27 4.47
N TYR A 11 -6.28 -1.81 4.82
CA TYR A 11 -5.30 -2.57 5.62
C TYR A 11 -5.85 -2.97 7.00
N ASN A 12 -6.68 -2.13 7.62
CA ASN A 12 -7.30 -2.42 8.91
C ASN A 12 -8.41 -3.48 8.84
N HIS A 13 -9.12 -3.60 7.72
CA HIS A 13 -10.24 -4.55 7.58
C HIS A 13 -9.80 -5.86 6.92
N GLU A 14 -8.84 -5.81 6.00
CA GLU A 14 -8.44 -6.93 5.18
C GLU A 14 -7.03 -7.41 5.57
N PRO A 15 -6.88 -8.62 6.16
CA PRO A 15 -5.56 -9.16 6.44
C PRO A 15 -4.83 -9.41 5.13
N ILE A 16 -3.57 -9.01 5.00
CA ILE A 16 -2.81 -9.22 3.75
C ILE A 16 -1.98 -10.49 3.84
N LEU A 17 -1.08 -10.55 4.83
CA LEU A 17 -0.15 -11.69 5.00
C LEU A 17 -0.84 -12.95 5.49
N LYS A 18 -1.89 -12.80 6.30
CA LYS A 18 -2.70 -13.90 6.87
C LYS A 18 -3.88 -14.29 5.97
N THR A 19 -3.86 -13.91 4.69
CA THR A 19 -4.91 -14.27 3.73
C THR A 19 -4.82 -15.76 3.41
N ASP A 20 -5.93 -16.48 3.56
CA ASP A 20 -6.07 -17.84 3.05
C ASP A 20 -6.19 -17.83 1.52
N GLY A 21 -5.46 -18.73 0.86
CA GLY A 21 -5.41 -18.82 -0.60
C GLY A 21 -4.25 -18.02 -1.21
N ALA A 22 -3.40 -18.73 -1.96
CA ALA A 22 -2.18 -18.17 -2.52
C ALA A 22 -2.45 -17.06 -3.56
N GLU A 23 -3.48 -17.23 -4.40
CA GLU A 23 -3.83 -16.27 -5.45
C GLU A 23 -4.36 -14.96 -4.87
N LEU A 24 -5.28 -15.04 -3.89
CA LEU A 24 -5.82 -13.85 -3.24
C LEU A 24 -4.72 -13.10 -2.48
N ARG A 25 -3.86 -13.82 -1.75
CA ARG A 25 -2.70 -13.22 -1.08
C ARG A 25 -1.78 -12.50 -2.08
N LEU A 26 -1.48 -13.13 -3.22
CA LEU A 26 -0.66 -12.53 -4.27
C LEU A 26 -1.30 -11.26 -4.84
N ALA A 27 -2.60 -11.29 -5.13
CA ALA A 27 -3.34 -10.12 -5.60
C ALA A 27 -3.28 -8.97 -4.59
N ARG A 28 -3.45 -9.26 -3.29
CA ARG A 28 -3.34 -8.26 -2.22
C ARG A 28 -1.93 -7.67 -2.10
N LEU A 29 -0.89 -8.50 -2.21
CA LEU A 29 0.50 -8.03 -2.23
C LEU A 29 0.80 -7.12 -3.42
N ASN A 30 0.32 -7.47 -4.61
CA ASN A 30 0.46 -6.63 -5.80
C ASN A 30 -0.25 -5.28 -5.62
N LEU A 31 -1.42 -5.28 -4.97
CA LEU A 31 -2.13 -4.04 -4.63
C LEU A 31 -1.29 -3.17 -3.67
N VAL A 32 -0.72 -3.75 -2.60
CA VAL A 32 0.17 -3.01 -1.68
C VAL A 32 1.33 -2.38 -2.44
N GLN A 33 2.00 -3.17 -3.29
CA GLN A 33 3.15 -2.71 -4.07
C GLN A 33 2.78 -1.52 -4.97
N ALA A 34 1.64 -1.59 -5.65
CA ALA A 34 1.15 -0.50 -6.49
C ALA A 34 0.86 0.78 -5.68
N VAL A 35 0.26 0.65 -4.49
CA VAL A 35 0.00 1.79 -3.60
C VAL A 35 1.31 2.39 -3.08
N CYS A 36 2.28 1.58 -2.66
CA CYS A 36 3.60 2.03 -2.24
C CYS A 36 4.30 2.83 -3.33
N LEU A 37 4.33 2.31 -4.57
CA LEU A 37 4.93 3.01 -5.71
C LEU A 37 4.21 4.34 -5.98
N THR A 38 2.88 4.34 -5.99
CA THR A 38 2.08 5.54 -6.25
C THR A 38 2.35 6.63 -5.21
N ILE A 39 2.39 6.27 -3.92
CA ILE A 39 2.65 7.22 -2.84
C ILE A 39 4.08 7.75 -2.92
N ARG A 40 5.07 6.87 -3.17
CA ARG A 40 6.47 7.25 -3.35
C ARG A 40 6.63 8.26 -4.48
N THR A 41 6.13 7.93 -5.67
CA THR A 41 6.21 8.82 -6.84
C THR A 41 5.48 10.14 -6.59
N ALA A 42 4.30 10.11 -5.96
CA ALA A 42 3.57 11.34 -5.63
C ALA A 42 4.36 12.25 -4.68
N LEU A 43 5.06 11.69 -3.69
CA LEU A 43 5.89 12.45 -2.75
C LEU A 43 7.16 12.97 -3.42
N GLU A 44 7.81 12.16 -4.26
CA GLU A 44 8.97 12.57 -5.06
C GLU A 44 8.64 13.75 -5.99
N LEU A 45 7.46 13.72 -6.63
CA LEU A 45 6.99 14.81 -7.50
C LEU A 45 6.83 16.15 -6.77
N VAL A 46 6.56 16.13 -5.47
CA VAL A 46 6.46 17.35 -4.63
C VAL A 46 7.72 17.62 -3.82
N GLY A 47 8.82 16.91 -4.10
CA GLY A 47 10.12 17.11 -3.46
C GLY A 47 10.21 16.60 -2.02
N ILE A 48 9.33 15.68 -1.62
CA ILE A 48 9.33 15.06 -0.28
C ILE A 48 10.02 13.71 -0.36
N ALA A 49 11.10 13.54 0.39
CA ALA A 49 11.77 12.25 0.53
C ALA A 49 10.96 11.28 1.40
N VAL A 50 10.95 10.00 1.02
CA VAL A 50 10.33 8.92 1.79
C VAL A 50 11.36 8.15 2.60
N VAL A 51 10.96 7.68 3.77
CA VAL A 51 11.75 6.74 4.60
C VAL A 51 11.15 5.33 4.51
N GLU A 52 12.01 4.31 4.51
CA GLU A 52 11.58 2.90 4.42
C GLU A 52 10.91 2.38 5.70
N ARG A 53 11.19 3.02 6.85
CA ARG A 53 10.57 2.72 8.13
C ARG A 53 10.46 4.00 8.96
N MET A 54 9.24 4.28 9.44
CA MET A 54 8.96 5.33 10.42
C MET A 54 8.95 4.76 11.82
#